data_AF-A0A0P0X182-F1
#
_entry.id   AF-A0A0P0X182-F1
#
_cell.length_a   1.000
_cell.length_b   1.000
_cell.length_c   1.000
_cell.angle_alpha   90.00
_cell.angle_beta   90.00
_cell.angle_gamma   90.00
#
_symmetry.space_group_name_H-M   'P 1'
#
loop_
_entity.id
_entity.type
_entity.pdbx_description
1 polymer ?
#
loop_
_entity_poly.entity_id
_entity_poly.type
_entity_poly.pdbx_seq_one_letter_code
_entity_poly.pdbx_strand_id
1 'polypeptide(L)'
;QSYRGAITYIFITVSMWFMVGTWLFAPFLFNPSGFEWQKIVDDWTDWNKWISNRGGIGVAPTKSWESWWEKEQEPLRYSGKRGTILEILLALRFFVYQYGLVYHLNITKHTRSVLVYCFSWVVIFVILLVMKTVSVGRRRFSAEFQLVFRLIKGLIFITFVAIVVILIAIPHMTVLDIFVCILAFMPTGWGLLLIAQAIKPAVQAIGLWGSIKALARGYEILMGLLLFTPIAFLAWFPFVSEFQTRMLFNQAFSRGLQISRILGGHKKDRSTRNKE
;
A
#
# COMPACT_ATOMS: atom_id res chain seq x y z
N GLN A 1 -5.19 -39.19 1.16
CA GLN A 1 -6.06 -38.09 1.62
C GLN A 1 -5.34 -36.73 1.69
N SER A 2 -4.09 -36.67 2.19
CA SER A 2 -3.32 -35.40 2.32
C SER A 2 -3.13 -34.61 1.00
N TYR A 3 -2.83 -35.29 -0.12
CA TYR A 3 -2.63 -34.66 -1.43
C TYR A 3 -3.85 -33.86 -1.93
N ARG A 4 -5.07 -34.35 -1.68
CA ARG A 4 -6.30 -33.68 -2.15
C ARG A 4 -6.49 -32.34 -1.43
N GLY A 5 -6.15 -32.27 -0.13
CA GLY A 5 -6.17 -31.04 0.65
C GLY A 5 -5.11 -30.03 0.21
N ALA A 6 -3.89 -30.50 -0.09
CA ALA A 6 -2.81 -29.64 -0.57
C ALA A 6 -3.14 -28.98 -1.91
N ILE A 7 -3.68 -29.75 -2.88
CA ILE A 7 -4.09 -29.23 -4.18
C ILE A 7 -5.20 -28.17 -4.02
N THR A 8 -6.23 -28.46 -3.22
CA THR A 8 -7.30 -27.50 -2.94
C THR A 8 -6.77 -26.21 -2.31
N TYR A 9 -5.85 -26.32 -1.34
CA TYR A 9 -5.22 -25.16 -0.71
C TYR A 9 -4.44 -24.30 -1.72
N ILE A 10 -3.68 -24.94 -2.62
CA ILE A 10 -2.94 -24.25 -3.68
C ILE A 10 -3.90 -23.48 -4.59
N PHE A 11 -4.97 -24.12 -5.08
CA PHE A 11 -5.94 -23.45 -5.95
C PHE A 11 -6.59 -22.24 -5.26
N ILE A 12 -7.05 -22.41 -4.02
CA ILE A 12 -7.65 -21.31 -3.26
C ILE A 12 -6.66 -20.16 -3.09
N THR A 13 -5.41 -20.47 -2.73
CA THR A 13 -4.36 -19.47 -2.52
C THR A 13 -4.05 -18.72 -3.81
N VAL A 14 -3.87 -19.43 -4.93
CA VAL A 14 -3.60 -18.81 -6.24
C VAL A 14 -4.79 -17.92 -6.67
N SER A 15 -6.02 -18.38 -6.52
CA SER A 15 -7.20 -17.59 -6.86
C SER A 15 -7.34 -16.32 -6.01
N MET A 16 -7.06 -16.40 -4.70
CA MET A 16 -7.06 -15.23 -3.82
C MET A 16 -5.99 -14.22 -4.23
N TRP A 17 -4.76 -14.66 -4.47
CA TRP A 17 -3.68 -13.76 -4.91
C TRP A 17 -3.92 -13.18 -6.29
N PHE A 18 -4.53 -13.93 -7.20
CA PHE A 18 -4.95 -13.40 -8.51
C PHE A 18 -6.00 -12.30 -8.35
N MET A 19 -7.00 -12.50 -7.48
CA MET A 19 -7.98 -11.45 -7.15
C MET A 19 -7.31 -10.20 -6.57
N VAL A 20 -6.39 -10.36 -5.62
CA VAL A 20 -5.62 -9.24 -5.06
C VAL A 20 -4.85 -8.50 -6.17
N GLY A 21 -4.11 -9.23 -7.00
CA GLY A 21 -3.34 -8.63 -8.10
C GLY A 21 -4.24 -7.88 -9.09
N THR A 22 -5.33 -8.49 -9.53
CA THR A 22 -6.28 -7.84 -10.44
C THR A 22 -6.90 -6.58 -9.84
N TRP A 23 -7.30 -6.57 -8.57
CA TRP A 23 -7.86 -5.38 -7.94
C TRP A 23 -6.84 -4.25 -7.78
N LEU A 24 -5.60 -4.59 -7.42
CA LEU A 24 -4.53 -3.60 -7.25
C LEU A 24 -4.09 -2.99 -8.59
N PHE A 25 -3.99 -3.80 -9.64
CA PHE A 25 -3.38 -3.37 -10.90
C PHE A 25 -4.39 -3.06 -12.01
N ALA A 26 -5.69 -3.32 -11.83
CA ALA A 26 -6.73 -3.00 -12.81
C ALA A 26 -6.68 -1.54 -13.32
N PRO A 27 -6.52 -0.51 -12.46
CA PRO A 27 -6.47 0.88 -12.94
C PRO A 27 -5.33 1.14 -13.94
N PHE A 28 -4.20 0.43 -13.81
CA PHE A 28 -3.05 0.56 -14.69
C PHE A 28 -3.22 -0.29 -15.95
N LEU A 29 -3.69 -1.53 -15.80
CA LEU A 29 -3.93 -2.46 -16.91
C LEU A 29 -4.98 -1.95 -17.91
N PHE A 30 -6.00 -1.23 -17.43
CA PHE A 30 -7.06 -0.68 -18.28
C PHE A 30 -6.85 0.79 -18.65
N ASN A 31 -5.75 1.42 -18.23
CA ASN A 31 -5.36 2.74 -18.68
C ASN A 31 -4.42 2.61 -19.90
N PRO A 32 -4.78 3.14 -21.08
CA PRO A 32 -3.94 3.07 -22.29
C PRO A 32 -2.51 3.60 -22.14
N SER A 33 -2.27 4.53 -21.22
CA SER A 33 -0.93 5.06 -20.90
C SER A 33 -0.34 4.47 -19.62
N GLY A 34 -0.95 3.42 -19.06
CA GLY A 34 -0.58 2.83 -17.78
C GLY A 34 0.79 2.17 -17.76
N PHE A 35 1.33 1.78 -18.92
CA PHE A 35 2.70 1.27 -19.10
C PHE A 35 3.58 2.18 -19.97
N GLU A 36 3.18 3.43 -20.20
CA GLU A 36 4.02 4.38 -20.92
C GLU A 36 5.06 4.97 -19.97
N TRP A 37 6.36 4.73 -20.25
CA TRP A 37 7.45 5.10 -19.35
C TRP A 37 7.43 6.57 -18.95
N GLN A 38 7.31 7.48 -19.94
CA GLN A 38 7.31 8.91 -19.67
C GLN A 38 6.15 9.31 -18.77
N LYS A 39 4.97 8.71 -18.99
CA LYS A 39 3.79 8.97 -18.17
C LYS A 39 3.96 8.50 -16.73
N ILE A 40 4.58 7.33 -16.53
CA ILE A 40 4.87 6.80 -15.20
C ILE A 40 5.86 7.70 -14.44
N VAL A 41 6.89 8.22 -15.12
CA VAL A 41 7.86 9.15 -14.52
C VAL A 41 7.16 10.45 -14.07
N ASP A 42 6.26 10.99 -14.89
CA ASP A 42 5.47 12.17 -14.56
C ASP A 42 4.53 11.89 -13.38
N ASP A 43 3.80 10.77 -13.41
CA ASP A 43 2.87 10.35 -12.35
C ASP A 43 3.60 10.10 -11.02
N TRP A 44 4.79 9.50 -11.07
CA TRP A 44 5.66 9.33 -9.90
C TRP A 44 6.07 10.69 -9.30
N THR A 45 6.43 11.64 -10.15
CA THR A 45 6.84 12.98 -9.74
C THR A 45 5.68 13.74 -9.08
N ASP A 46 4.49 13.67 -9.67
CA ASP A 46 3.30 14.32 -9.14
C ASP A 46 2.79 13.66 -7.86
N TRP A 47 2.82 12.32 -7.79
CA TRP A 47 2.51 11.58 -6.55
C TRP A 47 3.46 11.95 -5.41
N ASN A 48 4.77 12.06 -5.69
CA ASN A 48 5.75 12.48 -4.68
C ASN A 48 5.51 13.91 -4.18
N LYS A 49 5.14 14.84 -5.07
CA LYS A 49 4.74 16.20 -4.65
C LYS A 49 3.48 16.14 -3.78
N TRP A 50 2.47 15.39 -4.21
CA TRP A 50 1.19 15.26 -3.51
C TRP A 50 1.32 14.65 -2.10
N ILE A 51 2.09 13.56 -1.95
CA ILE A 51 2.32 12.88 -0.67
C ILE A 51 3.18 13.72 0.30
N SER A 52 4.07 14.57 -0.24
CA SER A 52 4.95 15.44 0.54
C SER A 52 4.22 16.70 1.05
N ASN A 53 3.41 17.33 0.19
CA ASN A 53 2.75 18.59 0.48
C ASN A 53 1.91 18.53 1.76
N ARG A 54 2.12 19.51 2.66
CA ARG A 54 1.25 19.70 3.81
C ARG A 54 -0.11 20.22 3.35
N GLY A 55 -1.15 19.71 3.99
CA GLY A 55 -2.50 20.20 3.80
C GLY A 55 -2.67 21.57 4.47
N GLY A 56 -3.89 22.08 4.41
CA GLY A 56 -4.27 23.33 5.03
C GLY A 56 -5.71 23.68 4.70
N ILE A 57 -6.24 24.68 5.40
CA ILE A 57 -7.58 25.21 5.11
C ILE A 57 -7.59 25.71 3.66
N GLY A 58 -8.50 25.19 2.84
CA GLY A 58 -8.64 25.56 1.43
C GLY A 58 -7.70 24.86 0.44
N VAL A 59 -6.78 24.00 0.90
CA VAL A 59 -5.92 23.24 -0.02
C VAL A 59 -6.71 22.07 -0.60
N ALA A 60 -6.85 22.03 -1.93
CA ALA A 60 -7.60 21.00 -2.62
C ALA A 60 -7.02 19.58 -2.38
N PRO A 61 -7.87 18.55 -2.21
CA PRO A 61 -7.44 17.14 -2.07
C PRO A 61 -6.52 16.65 -3.19
N THR A 62 -6.63 17.18 -4.40
CA THR A 62 -5.79 16.81 -5.55
C THR A 62 -4.36 17.35 -5.46
N LYS A 63 -4.07 18.26 -4.52
CA LYS A 63 -2.74 18.90 -4.36
C LYS A 63 -1.99 18.47 -3.11
N SER A 64 -2.68 17.89 -2.12
CA SER A 64 -2.08 17.39 -0.89
C SER A 64 -2.78 16.13 -0.40
N TRP A 65 -1.97 15.11 -0.12
CA TRP A 65 -2.42 13.88 0.55
C TRP A 65 -3.11 14.16 1.88
N GLU A 66 -2.62 15.14 2.65
CA GLU A 66 -3.19 15.41 3.96
C GLU A 66 -4.60 15.98 3.85
N SER A 67 -4.85 16.87 2.88
CA SER A 67 -6.21 17.35 2.59
C SER A 67 -7.13 16.25 2.07
N TRP A 68 -6.62 15.36 1.22
CA TRP A 68 -7.38 14.20 0.75
C TRP A 68 -7.73 13.23 1.88
N TRP A 69 -6.74 12.86 2.70
CA TRP A 69 -6.91 11.92 3.80
C TRP A 69 -7.86 12.45 4.88
N GLU A 70 -7.85 13.75 5.15
CA GLU A 70 -8.81 14.39 6.06
C GLU A 70 -10.23 14.41 5.47
N LYS A 71 -10.38 14.62 4.15
CA LYS A 71 -11.68 14.55 3.45
C LYS A 71 -12.25 13.13 3.42
N GLU A 72 -11.41 12.13 3.17
CA GLU A 72 -11.85 10.72 3.10
C GLU A 72 -12.43 10.23 4.43
N GLN A 73 -11.97 10.80 5.55
CA GLN A 73 -12.49 10.50 6.88
C GLN A 73 -13.68 11.36 7.30
N GLU A 74 -14.07 12.35 6.52
CA GLU A 74 -15.15 13.26 6.88
C GLU A 74 -16.47 12.52 7.19
N PRO A 75 -16.87 11.46 6.45
CA PRO A 75 -18.07 10.68 6.76
C PRO A 75 -18.09 10.09 8.18
N LEU A 76 -16.94 9.69 8.73
CA LEU A 76 -16.84 9.14 10.09
C LEU A 76 -17.30 10.12 11.17
N ARG A 77 -17.22 11.44 10.90
CA ARG A 77 -17.71 12.47 11.83
C ARG A 77 -19.22 12.46 11.94
N TYR A 78 -19.93 12.02 10.90
CA TYR A 78 -21.39 12.04 10.83
C TYR A 78 -22.03 10.68 11.17
N SER A 79 -21.25 9.59 11.25
CA SER A 79 -21.76 8.25 11.57
C SER A 79 -22.26 8.08 13.02
N GLY A 80 -21.98 9.03 13.91
CA GLY A 80 -22.42 9.00 15.31
C GLY A 80 -21.82 7.84 16.13
N LYS A 81 -22.25 7.72 17.40
CA LYS A 81 -21.67 6.74 18.35
C LYS A 81 -21.79 5.29 17.88
N ARG A 82 -22.94 4.92 17.28
CA ARG A 82 -23.18 3.56 16.78
C ARG A 82 -22.22 3.20 15.64
N GLY A 83 -21.99 4.13 14.71
CA GLY A 83 -21.03 3.93 13.65
C GLY A 83 -19.60 3.83 14.18
N THR A 84 -19.20 4.68 15.11
CA THR A 84 -17.88 4.57 15.77
C THR A 84 -17.67 3.20 16.41
N ILE A 85 -18.68 2.67 17.12
CA ILE A 85 -18.60 1.33 17.71
C ILE A 85 -18.46 0.25 16.63
N LEU A 86 -19.25 0.34 15.55
CA LEU A 86 -19.18 -0.61 14.43
C LEU A 86 -17.79 -0.60 13.78
N GLU A 87 -17.22 0.57 13.52
CA GLU A 87 -15.88 0.72 12.93
C GLU A 87 -14.80 0.10 13.83
N ILE A 88 -14.88 0.33 15.14
CA ILE A 88 -13.97 -0.31 16.11
C ILE A 88 -14.13 -1.83 16.04
N LEU A 89 -15.36 -2.36 16.11
CA LEU A 89 -15.63 -3.79 16.04
C LEU A 89 -15.09 -4.42 14.74
N LEU A 90 -15.28 -3.75 13.61
CA LEU A 90 -14.76 -4.21 12.31
C LEU A 90 -13.23 -4.17 12.26
N ALA A 91 -12.60 -3.18 12.90
CA ALA A 91 -11.15 -3.08 12.99
C ALA A 91 -10.52 -4.13 13.92
N LEU A 92 -11.27 -4.63 14.92
CA LEU A 92 -10.78 -5.68 15.84
C LEU A 92 -10.31 -6.95 15.11
N ARG A 93 -10.83 -7.23 13.91
CA ARG A 93 -10.42 -8.39 13.09
C ARG A 93 -8.92 -8.45 12.84
N PHE A 94 -8.27 -7.29 12.67
CA PHE A 94 -6.84 -7.24 12.37
C PHE A 94 -5.98 -7.72 13.54
N PHE A 95 -6.45 -7.50 14.77
CA PHE A 95 -5.79 -7.95 15.99
C PHE A 95 -5.94 -9.47 16.18
N VAL A 96 -7.07 -10.04 15.73
CA VAL A 96 -7.27 -11.50 15.70
C VAL A 96 -6.28 -12.16 14.72
N TYR A 97 -6.03 -11.54 13.56
CA TYR A 97 -5.02 -12.05 12.62
C TYR A 97 -3.62 -12.04 13.21
N GLN A 98 -3.23 -10.96 13.90
CA GLN A 98 -1.95 -10.93 14.62
C GLN A 98 -1.86 -12.04 15.67
N TYR A 99 -2.91 -12.25 16.46
CA TYR A 99 -2.93 -13.33 17.45
C TYR A 99 -2.67 -14.69 16.78
N GLY A 100 -3.38 -14.98 15.68
CA GLY A 100 -3.19 -16.21 14.92
C GLY A 100 -1.77 -16.38 14.37
N LEU A 101 -1.19 -15.33 13.80
CA LEU A 101 0.17 -15.37 13.24
C LEU A 101 1.25 -15.48 14.32
N VAL A 102 1.12 -14.73 15.41
CA VAL A 102 2.06 -14.79 16.54
C VAL A 102 2.07 -16.18 17.18
N TYR A 103 0.92 -16.86 17.24
CA TYR A 103 0.81 -18.23 17.75
C TYR A 103 1.61 -19.26 16.93
N HIS A 104 1.88 -18.97 15.67
CA HIS A 104 2.64 -19.83 14.77
C HIS A 104 4.14 -19.54 14.73
N LEU A 105 4.62 -18.53 15.46
CA LEU A 105 6.06 -18.23 15.52
C LEU A 105 6.83 -19.37 16.21
N ASN A 106 8.07 -19.61 15.78
CA ASN A 106 8.89 -20.65 16.41
C ASN A 106 9.18 -20.34 17.89
N ILE A 107 9.32 -19.07 18.25
CA ILE A 107 9.57 -18.63 19.64
C ILE A 107 8.44 -19.05 20.59
N THR A 108 7.20 -19.17 20.08
CA THR A 108 6.03 -19.56 20.86
C THR A 108 5.84 -21.07 21.00
N LYS A 109 6.67 -21.91 20.34
CA LYS A 109 6.48 -23.37 20.35
C LYS A 109 6.50 -23.97 21.76
N HIS A 110 7.36 -23.45 22.63
CA HIS A 110 7.51 -23.97 24.00
C HIS A 110 6.48 -23.38 24.98
N THR A 111 6.03 -22.15 24.76
CA THR A 111 5.12 -21.43 25.66
C THR A 111 4.03 -20.72 24.86
N ARG A 112 3.02 -21.48 24.46
CA ARG A 112 1.81 -21.00 23.75
C ARG A 112 0.84 -20.27 24.68
N SER A 113 1.32 -19.26 25.37
CA SER A 113 0.53 -18.45 26.30
C SER A 113 0.06 -17.15 25.65
N VAL A 114 -1.10 -16.66 26.08
CA VAL A 114 -1.62 -15.32 25.71
C VAL A 114 -0.60 -14.21 26.03
N LEU A 115 0.31 -14.46 26.98
CA LEU A 115 1.38 -13.52 27.32
C LEU A 115 2.30 -13.22 26.15
N VAL A 116 2.57 -14.18 25.25
CA VAL A 116 3.44 -13.91 24.10
C VAL A 116 2.76 -12.97 23.10
N TYR A 117 1.45 -13.10 22.94
CA TYR A 117 0.67 -12.12 22.21
C TYR A 117 0.73 -10.75 22.89
N CYS A 118 0.52 -10.65 24.21
CA CYS A 118 0.69 -9.38 24.93
C CYS A 118 2.10 -8.79 24.77
N PHE A 119 3.15 -9.62 24.75
CA PHE A 119 4.52 -9.17 24.53
C PHE A 119 4.72 -8.63 23.11
N SER A 120 4.05 -9.20 22.10
CA SER A 120 4.11 -8.68 20.73
C SER A 120 3.60 -7.24 20.62
N TRP A 121 2.71 -6.79 21.52
CA TRP A 121 2.26 -5.40 21.56
C TRP A 121 3.32 -4.42 22.03
N VAL A 122 4.34 -4.88 22.78
CA VAL A 122 5.48 -4.02 23.14
C VAL A 122 6.16 -3.48 21.89
N VAL A 123 6.27 -4.30 20.83
CA VAL A 123 6.83 -3.88 19.53
C VAL A 123 6.01 -2.72 18.94
N ILE A 124 4.67 -2.82 18.99
CA ILE A 124 3.77 -1.77 18.50
C ILE A 124 3.96 -0.48 19.30
N PHE A 125 4.01 -0.57 20.63
CA PHE A 125 4.25 0.60 21.49
C PHE A 125 5.59 1.25 21.21
N VAL A 126 6.66 0.46 21.00
CA VAL A 126 7.98 0.97 20.63
C VAL A 126 7.93 1.68 19.28
N ILE A 127 7.29 1.09 18.26
CA ILE A 127 7.13 1.73 16.95
C ILE A 127 6.37 3.06 17.07
N LEU A 128 5.25 3.08 17.80
CA LEU A 128 4.47 4.29 18.01
C LEU A 128 5.26 5.37 18.78
N LEU A 129 6.05 4.97 19.77
CA LEU A 129 6.90 5.87 20.54
C LEU A 129 7.99 6.48 19.66
N VAL A 130 8.70 5.65 18.89
CA VAL A 130 9.73 6.10 17.92
C VAL A 130 9.11 7.05 16.90
N MET A 131 7.97 6.71 16.31
CA MET A 131 7.26 7.57 15.37
C MET A 131 6.88 8.90 15.99
N LYS A 132 6.40 8.90 17.25
CA LYS A 132 6.11 10.14 17.99
C LYS A 132 7.37 10.97 18.21
N THR A 133 8.48 10.35 18.63
CA THR A 133 9.74 11.06 18.87
C THR A 133 10.28 11.69 17.59
N VAL A 134 10.27 10.94 16.48
CA VAL A 134 10.72 11.43 15.17
C VAL A 134 9.82 12.55 14.65
N SER A 135 8.50 12.42 14.80
CA SER A 135 7.53 13.43 14.33
C SER A 135 7.66 14.75 15.11
N VAL A 136 7.77 14.67 16.44
CA VAL A 136 7.99 15.84 17.30
C VAL A 136 9.36 16.45 17.05
N GLY A 137 10.41 15.61 16.96
CA GLY A 137 11.77 16.03 16.69
C GLY A 137 11.88 16.76 15.34
N ARG A 138 11.19 16.27 14.30
CA ARG A 138 11.13 16.95 13.01
C ARG A 138 10.50 18.34 13.13
N ARG A 139 9.42 18.49 13.90
CA ARG A 139 8.75 19.79 14.07
C ARG A 139 9.59 20.80 14.84
N ARG A 140 10.31 20.38 15.88
CA ARG A 140 11.08 21.29 16.73
C ARG A 140 12.50 21.58 16.21
N PHE A 141 13.19 20.58 15.68
CA PHE A 141 14.64 20.66 15.46
C PHE A 141 15.06 20.57 13.99
N SER A 142 14.16 20.19 13.07
CA SER A 142 14.56 19.98 11.67
C SER A 142 15.04 21.25 10.96
N ALA A 143 14.57 22.43 11.35
CA ALA A 143 14.94 23.68 10.69
C ALA A 143 16.29 24.21 11.20
N GLU A 144 16.52 24.16 12.51
CA GLU A 144 17.70 24.74 13.15
C GLU A 144 18.89 23.77 13.26
N PHE A 145 18.62 22.46 13.42
CA PHE A 145 19.66 21.46 13.69
C PHE A 145 19.55 20.25 12.75
N GLN A 146 19.72 20.50 11.45
CA GLN A 146 19.62 19.45 10.43
C GLN A 146 20.56 18.26 10.67
N LEU A 147 21.80 18.52 11.13
CA LEU A 147 22.80 17.49 11.35
C LEU A 147 22.46 16.61 12.57
N VAL A 148 22.05 17.21 13.67
CA VAL A 148 21.59 16.48 14.87
C VAL A 148 20.37 15.62 14.53
N PHE A 149 19.43 16.15 13.75
CA PHE A 149 18.26 15.37 13.33
C PHE A 149 18.64 14.19 12.41
N ARG A 150 19.66 14.37 11.56
CA ARG A 150 20.21 13.28 10.73
C ARG A 150 20.88 12.21 11.59
N LEU A 151 21.66 12.62 12.60
CA LEU A 151 22.26 11.70 13.59
C LEU A 151 21.20 10.93 14.38
N ILE A 152 20.15 11.60 14.86
CA ILE A 152 19.03 10.95 15.57
C ILE A 152 18.39 9.88 14.69
N LYS A 153 18.13 10.16 13.41
CA LYS A 153 17.62 9.15 12.47
C LYS A 153 18.56 7.96 12.33
N GLY A 154 19.87 8.23 12.18
CA GLY A 154 20.88 7.18 12.11
C GLY A 154 20.91 6.31 13.36
N LEU A 155 20.81 6.93 14.55
CA LEU A 155 20.84 6.24 15.84
C LEU A 155 19.58 5.38 16.05
N ILE A 156 18.41 5.88 15.63
CA ILE A 156 17.16 5.10 15.60
C ILE A 156 17.31 3.90 14.67
N PHE A 157 17.90 4.09 13.48
CA PHE A 157 18.12 3.00 12.54
C PHE A 157 19.08 1.93 13.11
N ILE A 158 20.21 2.35 13.69
CA ILE A 158 21.16 1.42 14.33
C ILE A 158 20.48 0.65 15.48
N THR A 159 19.70 1.35 16.32
CA THR A 159 18.96 0.72 17.42
C THR A 159 17.94 -0.30 16.89
N PHE A 160 17.22 0.02 15.82
CA PHE A 160 16.29 -0.90 15.17
C PHE A 160 17.02 -2.15 14.64
N VAL A 161 18.14 -1.97 13.92
CA VAL A 161 18.95 -3.10 13.42
C VAL A 161 19.46 -3.94 14.59
N ALA A 162 19.95 -3.32 15.66
CA ALA A 162 20.41 -4.03 16.85
C ALA A 162 19.29 -4.87 17.49
N ILE A 163 18.07 -4.33 17.63
CA ILE A 163 16.91 -5.07 18.12
C ILE A 163 16.60 -6.27 17.21
N VAL A 164 16.61 -6.11 15.89
CA VAL A 164 16.38 -7.21 14.95
C VAL A 164 17.46 -8.29 15.11
N VAL A 165 18.74 -7.91 15.20
CA VAL A 165 19.85 -8.85 15.41
C VAL A 165 19.68 -9.59 16.74
N ILE A 166 19.32 -8.91 17.82
CA ILE A 166 19.05 -9.53 19.13
C ILE A 166 17.87 -10.50 19.05
N LEU A 167 16.79 -10.12 18.37
CA LEU A 167 15.60 -10.96 18.16
C LEU A 167 15.87 -12.18 17.25
N ILE A 168 16.93 -12.16 16.44
CA ILE A 168 17.38 -13.32 15.68
C ILE A 168 18.32 -14.18 16.53
N ALA A 169 19.28 -13.55 17.19
CA ALA A 169 20.38 -14.23 17.88
C ALA A 169 19.92 -14.94 19.17
N ILE A 170 19.08 -14.31 19.99
CA ILE A 170 18.67 -14.86 21.29
C ILE A 170 17.58 -15.93 21.13
N PRO A 171 16.44 -15.65 20.45
CA PRO A 171 15.35 -16.61 20.33
C PRO A 171 15.53 -17.59 19.17
N HIS A 172 16.63 -17.51 18.41
CA HIS A 172 16.85 -18.27 17.19
C HIS A 172 15.70 -18.12 16.18
N MET A 173 15.21 -16.88 15.98
CA MET A 173 14.16 -16.64 14.99
C MET A 173 14.66 -16.97 13.58
N THR A 174 13.84 -17.71 12.85
CA THR A 174 14.10 -18.01 11.43
C THR A 174 13.75 -16.79 10.58
N VAL A 175 14.29 -16.75 9.36
CA VAL A 175 13.90 -15.73 8.37
C VAL A 175 12.38 -15.75 8.12
N LEU A 176 11.76 -16.93 8.14
CA LEU A 176 10.30 -17.07 8.00
C LEU A 176 9.55 -16.39 9.16
N ASP A 177 10.05 -16.49 10.39
CA ASP A 177 9.45 -15.81 11.54
C ASP A 177 9.43 -14.28 11.36
N ILE A 178 10.48 -13.71 10.74
CA ILE A 178 10.52 -12.27 10.42
C ILE A 178 9.40 -11.91 9.44
N PHE A 179 9.20 -12.69 8.37
CA PHE A 179 8.10 -12.47 7.43
C PHE A 179 6.73 -12.60 8.11
N VAL A 180 6.55 -13.59 9.00
CA VAL A 180 5.31 -13.76 9.78
C VAL A 180 5.09 -12.56 10.70
N CYS A 181 6.12 -12.02 11.35
CA CYS A 181 6.01 -10.81 12.15
C CYS A 181 5.58 -9.60 11.30
N ILE A 182 6.16 -9.40 10.11
CA ILE A 182 5.75 -8.31 9.21
C ILE A 182 4.27 -8.46 8.83
N LEU A 183 3.86 -9.68 8.45
CA LEU A 183 2.47 -10.00 8.12
C LEU A 183 1.52 -9.87 9.31
N ALA A 184 2.02 -10.02 10.55
CA ALA A 184 1.22 -9.83 11.76
C ALA A 184 1.07 -8.35 12.10
N PHE A 185 2.15 -7.56 12.01
CA PHE A 185 2.15 -6.17 12.45
C PHE A 185 1.59 -5.18 11.41
N MET A 186 1.70 -5.45 10.11
CA MET A 186 1.10 -4.59 9.08
C MET A 186 -0.44 -4.47 9.22
N PRO A 187 -1.20 -5.59 9.29
CA PRO A 187 -2.65 -5.50 9.48
C PRO A 187 -3.00 -4.86 10.82
N THR A 188 -2.26 -5.15 11.89
CA THR A 188 -2.51 -4.51 13.20
C THR A 188 -2.29 -3.00 13.15
N GLY A 189 -1.20 -2.54 12.53
CA GLY A 189 -0.96 -1.11 12.40
C GLY A 189 -2.07 -0.41 11.59
N TRP A 190 -2.61 -1.08 10.56
CA TRP A 190 -3.80 -0.62 9.86
C TRP A 190 -5.04 -0.61 10.75
N GLY A 191 -5.28 -1.66 11.55
CA GLY A 191 -6.37 -1.71 12.52
C GLY A 191 -6.30 -0.59 13.56
N LEU A 192 -5.09 -0.26 14.05
CA LEU A 192 -4.87 0.88 14.95
C LEU A 192 -5.17 2.21 14.28
N LEU A 193 -4.82 2.37 12.99
CA LEU A 193 -5.18 3.57 12.23
C LEU A 193 -6.70 3.71 12.14
N LEU A 194 -7.42 2.66 11.76
CA LEU A 194 -8.89 2.69 11.65
C LEU A 194 -9.54 3.06 12.99
N ILE A 195 -9.11 2.44 14.09
CA ILE A 195 -9.59 2.79 15.43
C ILE A 195 -9.29 4.26 15.73
N ALA A 196 -8.05 4.71 15.49
CA ALA A 196 -7.67 6.10 15.75
C ALA A 196 -8.49 7.11 14.93
N GLN A 197 -8.86 6.77 13.68
CA GLN A 197 -9.74 7.60 12.84
C GLN A 197 -11.17 7.62 13.40
N ALA A 198 -11.69 6.48 13.85
CA ALA A 198 -13.03 6.37 14.44
C ALA A 198 -13.17 7.17 15.75
N ILE A 199 -12.12 7.19 16.59
CA ILE A 199 -12.07 7.96 17.85
C ILE A 199 -11.24 9.24 17.76
N LYS A 200 -11.14 9.84 16.56
CA LYS A 200 -10.31 11.01 16.27
C LYS A 200 -10.38 12.15 17.30
N PRO A 201 -11.56 12.58 17.82
CA PRO A 201 -11.61 13.65 18.82
C PRO A 201 -10.80 13.34 20.08
N ALA A 202 -10.87 12.09 20.57
CA ALA A 202 -10.11 11.66 21.74
C ALA A 202 -8.60 11.61 21.46
N VAL A 203 -8.21 11.10 20.28
CA VAL A 203 -6.81 11.02 19.86
C VAL A 203 -6.19 12.42 19.67
N GLN A 204 -6.98 13.37 19.16
CA GLN A 204 -6.60 14.77 19.05
C GLN A 204 -6.44 15.43 20.42
N ALA A 205 -7.34 15.17 21.36
CA ALA A 205 -7.25 15.69 22.73
C ALA A 205 -5.97 15.22 23.45
N ILE A 206 -5.52 13.98 23.21
CA ILE A 206 -4.27 13.43 23.78
C ILE A 206 -3.02 13.91 23.01
N GLY A 207 -3.19 14.66 21.91
CA GLY A 207 -2.09 15.19 21.10
C GLY A 207 -1.36 14.15 20.25
N LEU A 208 -1.97 12.98 20.00
CA LEU A 208 -1.38 11.88 19.22
C LEU A 208 -1.69 11.96 17.72
N TRP A 209 -2.58 12.85 17.29
CA TRP A 209 -3.02 12.94 15.89
C TRP A 209 -1.86 13.17 14.91
N GLY A 210 -0.83 13.91 15.30
CA GLY A 210 0.37 14.09 14.47
C GLY A 210 1.12 12.78 14.20
N SER A 211 1.17 11.87 15.18
CA SER A 211 1.77 10.54 15.01
C SER A 211 0.90 9.64 14.14
N ILE A 212 -0.42 9.67 14.33
CA ILE A 212 -1.37 8.92 13.49
C ILE A 212 -1.27 9.34 12.02
N LYS A 213 -1.20 10.65 11.75
CA LYS A 213 -0.98 11.16 10.38
C LYS A 213 0.35 10.69 9.80
N ALA A 214 1.43 10.69 10.58
CA ALA A 214 2.72 10.21 10.12
C ALA A 214 2.68 8.71 9.80
N LEU A 215 2.01 7.91 10.63
CA LEU A 215 1.82 6.48 10.41
C LEU A 215 0.98 6.21 9.16
N ALA A 216 -0.17 6.89 9.02
CA ALA A 216 -1.02 6.77 7.84
C ALA A 216 -0.27 7.12 6.55
N ARG A 217 0.50 8.22 6.55
CA ARG A 217 1.34 8.58 5.41
C ARG A 217 2.38 7.49 5.09
N GLY A 218 2.93 6.83 6.10
CA GLY A 218 3.83 5.70 5.93
C GLY A 218 3.20 4.51 5.21
N TYR A 219 1.96 4.14 5.56
CA TYR A 219 1.19 3.12 4.85
C TYR A 219 0.96 3.50 3.38
N GLU A 220 0.62 4.76 3.14
CA GLU A 220 0.32 5.26 1.79
C GLU A 220 1.56 5.31 0.91
N ILE A 221 2.72 5.69 1.47
CA ILE A 221 4.00 5.63 0.76
C ILE A 221 4.35 4.18 0.42
N LEU A 222 4.19 3.26 1.37
CA LEU A 222 4.45 1.84 1.13
C LEU A 222 3.54 1.30 0.04
N MET A 223 2.25 1.64 0.08
CA MET A 223 1.28 1.21 -0.93
C MET A 223 1.60 1.80 -2.30
N GLY A 224 1.96 3.09 -2.36
CA GLY A 224 2.42 3.73 -3.59
C GLY A 224 3.64 3.02 -4.17
N LEU A 225 4.65 2.71 -3.36
CA LEU A 225 5.84 1.95 -3.80
C LEU A 225 5.47 0.55 -4.31
N LEU A 226 4.57 -0.15 -3.61
CA LEU A 226 4.08 -1.48 -4.01
C LEU A 226 3.41 -1.44 -5.39
N LEU A 227 2.67 -0.37 -5.72
CA LEU A 227 2.00 -0.23 -7.00
C LEU A 227 2.95 0.27 -8.10
N PHE A 228 3.76 1.29 -7.82
CA PHE A 228 4.66 1.86 -8.82
C PHE A 228 5.78 0.90 -9.22
N THR A 229 6.32 0.09 -8.31
CA THR A 229 7.50 -0.75 -8.60
C THR A 229 7.24 -1.78 -9.71
N PRO A 230 6.17 -2.61 -9.65
CA PRO A 230 5.88 -3.57 -10.71
C PRO A 230 5.49 -2.89 -12.03
N ILE A 231 4.74 -1.79 -11.97
CA ILE A 231 4.32 -1.06 -13.17
C ILE A 231 5.52 -0.42 -13.87
N ALA A 232 6.43 0.22 -13.13
CA ALA A 232 7.65 0.79 -13.67
C ALA A 232 8.56 -0.29 -14.27
N PHE A 233 8.70 -1.43 -13.58
CA PHE A 233 9.47 -2.57 -14.10
C PHE A 233 8.90 -3.10 -15.41
N LEU A 234 7.57 -3.25 -15.49
CA LEU A 234 6.89 -3.71 -16.70
C LEU A 234 6.99 -2.68 -17.84
N ALA A 235 6.81 -1.40 -17.55
CA ALA A 235 6.90 -0.31 -18.53
C ALA A 235 8.31 -0.08 -19.10
N TRP A 236 9.34 -0.55 -18.39
CA TRP A 236 10.70 -0.57 -18.91
C TRP A 236 10.81 -1.38 -20.21
N PHE A 237 9.94 -2.38 -20.37
CA PHE A 237 9.91 -3.20 -21.58
C PHE A 237 8.93 -2.60 -22.62
N PRO A 238 9.42 -2.14 -23.78
CA PRO A 238 8.59 -1.44 -24.76
C PRO A 238 7.47 -2.30 -25.35
N PHE A 239 7.60 -3.63 -25.34
CA PHE A 239 6.56 -4.53 -25.84
C PHE A 239 5.31 -4.57 -24.94
N VAL A 240 5.44 -4.20 -23.65
CA VAL A 240 4.32 -4.30 -22.69
C VAL A 240 3.25 -3.26 -23.02
N SER A 241 3.64 -2.02 -23.32
CA SER A 241 2.71 -0.98 -23.73
C SER A 241 2.05 -1.34 -25.06
N GLU A 242 2.80 -1.83 -26.04
CA GLU A 242 2.23 -2.31 -27.31
C GLU A 242 1.22 -3.44 -27.12
N PHE A 243 1.56 -4.44 -26.30
CA PHE A 243 0.68 -5.55 -26.00
C PHE A 243 -0.61 -5.06 -25.33
N GLN A 244 -0.50 -4.16 -24.35
CA GLN A 244 -1.65 -3.56 -23.69
C GLN A 244 -2.55 -2.83 -24.69
N THR A 245 -1.98 -1.95 -25.53
CA THR A 245 -2.77 -1.17 -26.49
C THR A 245 -3.45 -2.09 -27.51
N ARG A 246 -2.76 -3.13 -27.98
CA ARG A 246 -3.35 -4.13 -28.89
C ARG A 246 -4.48 -4.90 -28.19
N MET A 247 -4.31 -5.29 -26.93
CA MET A 247 -5.34 -6.00 -26.17
C MET A 247 -6.58 -5.11 -25.94
N LEU A 248 -6.39 -3.85 -25.53
CA LEU A 248 -7.48 -2.91 -25.27
C LEU A 248 -8.22 -2.47 -26.53
N PHE A 249 -7.49 -2.22 -27.62
CA PHE A 249 -8.04 -1.65 -28.86
C PHE A 249 -8.14 -2.64 -30.01
N ASN A 250 -8.03 -3.95 -29.77
CA ASN A 250 -8.07 -4.95 -30.84
C ASN A 250 -9.29 -4.80 -31.76
N GLN A 251 -10.45 -4.46 -31.19
CA GLN A 251 -11.68 -4.21 -31.96
C GLN A 251 -11.61 -2.92 -32.81
N ALA A 252 -10.98 -1.87 -32.30
CA ALA A 252 -10.79 -0.63 -33.07
C ALA A 252 -9.81 -0.86 -34.22
N PHE A 253 -8.71 -1.58 -33.97
CA PHE A 253 -7.76 -1.98 -35.00
C PHE A 253 -8.39 -2.90 -36.05
N SER A 254 -9.21 -3.87 -35.65
CA SER A 254 -9.87 -4.78 -36.59
C SER A 254 -10.91 -4.07 -37.44
N ARG A 255 -11.69 -3.14 -36.87
CA ARG A 255 -12.62 -2.29 -37.64
C ARG A 255 -11.89 -1.37 -38.61
N GLY A 256 -10.78 -0.74 -38.17
CA GLY A 256 -9.94 0.08 -39.04
C GLY A 256 -9.40 -0.70 -40.25
N LEU A 257 -8.95 -1.94 -40.04
CA LEU A 257 -8.52 -2.84 -41.11
C LEU A 257 -9.66 -3.24 -42.05
N GLN A 258 -10.86 -3.52 -41.54
CA GLN A 258 -12.03 -3.81 -42.37
C GLN A 258 -12.40 -2.62 -43.26
N ILE A 259 -12.44 -1.41 -42.69
CA ILE A 259 -12.72 -0.17 -43.44
C ILE A 259 -11.62 0.08 -44.49
N SER A 260 -10.35 -0.08 -44.13
CA SER A 260 -9.23 0.05 -45.06
C SER A 260 -9.31 -0.96 -46.21
N ARG A 261 -9.72 -2.20 -45.94
CA ARG A 261 -9.93 -3.22 -46.99
C ARG A 261 -11.07 -2.85 -47.94
N ILE A 262 -12.18 -2.34 -47.41
CA ILE A 262 -13.33 -1.89 -48.23
C ILE A 262 -12.93 -0.69 -49.11
N LEU A 263 -12.24 0.31 -48.54
CA LEU A 263 -11.76 1.47 -49.28
C LEU A 263 -10.69 1.11 -50.33
N GLY A 264 -9.77 0.21 -49.98
CA GLY A 264 -8.75 -0.31 -50.91
C GLY A 264 -9.34 -1.13 -52.06
N GLY A 265 -10.38 -1.94 -51.77
CA GLY A 265 -11.14 -2.68 -52.77
C GLY A 265 -11.84 -1.75 -53.76
N HIS A 266 -12.55 -0.73 -53.28
CA HIS A 266 -13.18 0.28 -54.14
C HIS A 266 -12.18 1.07 -54.99
N LYS A 267 -10.96 1.31 -54.48
CA LYS A 267 -9.89 1.97 -55.24
C LYS A 267 -9.37 1.09 -56.38
N LYS A 268 -9.29 -0.24 -56.16
CA LYS A 268 -8.89 -1.21 -57.18
C LYS A 268 -9.93 -1.33 -58.29
N ASP A 269 -11.22 -1.42 -57.96
CA ASP A 269 -12.31 -1.49 -58.95
C ASP A 269 -12.45 -0.21 -59.79
N ARG A 270 -12.19 0.97 -59.21
CA ARG A 270 -12.11 2.23 -59.98
C ARG A 270 -10.91 2.28 -60.92
N SER A 271 -9.78 1.65 -60.55
CA SER A 271 -8.57 1.64 -61.39
C SER A 271 -8.65 0.67 -62.56
N THR A 272 -9.40 -0.43 -62.44
CA THR A 272 -9.68 -1.37 -63.54
C THR A 272 -10.69 -0.80 -64.53
N ARG A 273 -11.70 -0.06 -64.06
CA ARG A 273 -12.72 0.55 -64.94
C ARG A 273 -12.23 1.74 -65.79
N ASN A 274 -11.06 2.30 -65.46
CA ASN A 274 -10.41 3.35 -66.26
C ASN A 274 -9.36 2.80 -67.26
N LYS A 275 -9.21 1.47 -67.38
CA LYS A 275 -8.29 0.82 -68.32
C LYS A 275 -9.00 0.09 -69.48
N GLU A 276 -10.31 0.17 -69.55
CA GLU A 276 -11.13 -0.17 -70.73
C GLU A 276 -11.61 1.12 -71.40
#